data_AF-A0A2N6GBA3-F1
#
_entry.id   AF-A0A2N6GBA3-F1
#
_cell.length_a   1.000
_cell.length_b   1.000
_cell.length_c   1.000
_cell.angle_alpha   90.00
_cell.angle_beta   90.00
_cell.angle_gamma   90.00
#
_symmetry.space_group_name_H-M   'P 1'
#
loop_
_entity.id
_entity.type
_entity.pdbx_description
1 polymer ?
#
loop_
_entity_poly.entity_id
_entity_poly.type
_entity_poly.pdbx_seq_one_letter_code
_entity_poly.pdbx_strand_id
1 'polypeptide(L)' 'MGQKNFTCRVDDELKQAFLKAAKANARPASVLIRDFMRDYVRQTTQAQPGAPAPGAEPPAGRK' A
#
# COMPACT_ATOMS: atom_id res chain seq x y z
N MET A 1 -5.09 16.44 3.15
CA MET A 1 -5.43 15.26 2.33
C MET A 1 -4.38 15.09 1.24
N GLY A 2 -3.46 14.14 1.37
CA GLY A 2 -2.38 13.93 0.40
C GLY A 2 -2.65 12.73 -0.49
N GLN A 3 -3.19 12.94 -1.69
CA GLN A 3 -3.12 11.91 -2.74
C GLN A 3 -1.67 11.82 -3.20
N LYS A 4 -1.03 10.67 -2.99
CA LYS A 4 0.34 10.41 -3.44
C LYS A 4 0.27 9.52 -4.68
N ASN A 5 0.88 9.95 -5.77
CA ASN A 5 1.01 9.13 -6.98
C ASN A 5 2.09 8.07 -6.77
N PHE A 6 1.78 6.83 -7.14
CA PHE A 6 2.70 5.70 -7.08
C PHE A 6 2.82 5.08 -8.47
N THR A 7 4.01 5.13 -9.04
CA THR A 7 4.30 4.53 -10.35
C THR A 7 5.10 3.26 -10.13
N CYS A 8 4.51 2.13 -10.48
CA CYS A 8 5.16 0.81 -10.44
C CYS A 8 5.32 0.29 -11.87
N ARG A 9 6.47 -0.33 -12.17
CA ARG A 9 6.67 -1.06 -13.42
C ARG A 9 6.37 -2.53 -13.16
N VAL A 10 5.58 -3.11 -14.04
CA VAL A 10 5.18 -4.52 -14.01
C VAL A 10 5.17 -5.04 -15.45
N ASP A 11 5.31 -6.35 -15.61
CA ASP A 11 5.14 -7.02 -16.89
C ASP A 11 3.72 -6.82 -17.44
N ASP A 12 3.60 -6.77 -18.77
CA ASP A 12 2.31 -6.49 -19.42
C ASP A 12 1.29 -7.60 -19.12
N GLU A 13 1.72 -8.86 -19.11
CA GLU A 13 0.87 -9.99 -18.76
C GLU A 13 0.32 -9.89 -17.33
N LEU A 14 1.17 -9.50 -16.37
CA LEU A 14 0.77 -9.30 -14.98
C LEU A 14 -0.25 -8.16 -14.84
N LYS A 15 -0.03 -7.05 -15.55
CA LYS A 15 -0.97 -5.92 -15.60
C LYS A 15 -2.31 -6.35 -16.16
N GLN A 16 -2.34 -7.09 -17.28
CA GLN A 16 -3.57 -7.57 -17.90
C GLN A 16 -4.33 -8.52 -16.97
N ALA A 17 -3.64 -9.48 -16.36
CA ALA A 17 -4.23 -10.41 -15.40
C ALA A 17 -4.84 -9.67 -14.21
N PHE A 18 -4.13 -8.68 -13.66
CA PHE A 18 -4.61 -7.85 -12.56
C PHE A 18 -5.85 -7.03 -12.95
N LEU A 19 -5.83 -6.37 -14.11
CA LEU A 19 -6.98 -5.61 -14.60
C LEU A 19 -8.20 -6.50 -14.84
N LYS A 20 -8.01 -7.71 -15.35
CA LYS A 20 -9.08 -8.70 -15.54
C LYS A 20 -9.69 -9.13 -14.21
N ALA A 21 -8.85 -9.44 -13.22
CA ALA A 21 -9.30 -9.75 -11.87
C ALA A 21 -10.04 -8.57 -11.22
N ALA A 22 -9.53 -7.35 -11.38
CA ALA A 22 -10.17 -6.13 -10.87
C ALA A 22 -11.56 -5.92 -11.46
N LYS A 23 -11.71 -6.10 -12.78
CA LYS A 23 -13.01 -6.05 -13.48
C LYS A 23 -13.97 -7.12 -12.95
N ALA A 24 -13.51 -8.35 -12.76
CA ALA A 24 -14.34 -9.44 -12.23
C ALA A 24 -14.85 -9.16 -10.81
N ASN A 25 -14.06 -8.47 -9.99
CA ASN A 25 -14.43 -8.07 -8.64
C ASN A 25 -15.20 -6.74 -8.56
N ALA A 26 -15.48 -6.08 -9.70
CA ALA A 26 -16.06 -4.74 -9.78
C ALA A 26 -15.34 -3.69 -8.91
N ARG A 27 -14.04 -3.88 -8.64
CA ARG A 27 -13.21 -2.97 -7.83
C ARG A 27 -12.15 -2.33 -8.71
N PRO A 28 -11.88 -1.02 -8.57
CA PRO A 28 -10.82 -0.38 -9.33
C PRO A 28 -9.44 -0.89 -8.87
N ALA A 29 -8.54 -1.07 -9.84
CA ALA A 29 -7.17 -1.55 -9.64
C ALA A 29 -6.43 -0.80 -8.51
N SER A 30 -6.60 0.52 -8.43
CA SER A 30 -5.98 1.37 -7.41
C SER A 30 -6.45 1.04 -5.98
N VAL A 31 -7.72 0.66 -5.81
CA VAL A 31 -8.26 0.26 -4.50
C VAL A 31 -7.72 -1.11 -4.10
N LEU A 32 -7.59 -2.04 -5.03
CA LEU A 32 -7.01 -3.37 -4.78
C LEU A 32 -5.54 -3.27 -4.38
N ILE A 33 -4.74 -2.47 -5.10
CA ILE A 33 -3.34 -2.22 -4.73
C ILE A 33 -3.25 -1.62 -3.33
N ARG A 34 -4.11 -0.64 -3.00
CA ARG A 34 -4.13 -0.04 -1.65
C ARG A 34 -4.46 -1.07 -0.56
N ASP A 35 -5.43 -1.95 -0.82
CA ASP A 35 -5.85 -3.00 0.11
C ASP A 35 -4.70 -4.00 0.34
N PHE A 36 -4.10 -4.47 -0.75
CA PHE A 36 -2.93 -5.34 -0.74
C PHE A 36 -1.76 -4.72 0.01
N MET A 37 -1.44 -3.44 -0.24
CA MET A 37 -0.37 -2.73 0.46
C MET A 37 -0.65 -2.64 1.97
N ARG A 38 -1.90 -2.37 2.40
CA ARG A 38 -2.23 -2.35 3.83
C ARG A 38 -2.05 -3.72 4.46
N ASP A 39 -2.50 -4.76 3.79
CA ASP A 39 -2.39 -6.12 4.29
C ASP A 39 -0.94 -6.59 4.36
N TYR A 40 -0.16 -6.33 3.31
CA TYR A 40 1.27 -6.61 3.26
C TYR A 40 2.05 -5.88 4.36
N VAL A 41 1.76 -4.59 4.61
CA VAL A 41 2.40 -3.83 5.70
C VAL A 41 2.01 -4.40 7.07
N ARG A 42 0.75 -4.81 7.26
CA ARG A 42 0.30 -5.45 8.51
C ARG A 42 1.03 -6.77 8.76
N GLN A 43 1.15 -7.62 7.74
CA GLN A 43 1.86 -8.90 7.85
C GLN A 43 3.37 -8.69 8.11
N THR A 44 4.00 -7.77 7.38
CA THR A 44 5.44 -7.50 7.52
C THR A 44 5.81 -6.78 8.82
N THR A 45 4.99 -5.85 9.32
CA THR A 45 5.23 -5.20 10.63
C THR A 45 5.03 -6.15 11.80
N GLN A 46 4.15 -7.15 11.67
CA GLN A 46 3.97 -8.17 12.69
C GLN A 46 5.15 -9.15 12.73
N ALA A 47 5.81 -9.38 11.58
CA ALA A 47 7.00 -10.20 11.47
C ALA A 47 8.31 -9.49 11.87
N GLN A 48 8.34 -8.16 11.95
CA GLN A 48 9.49 -7.39 12.45
C GLN A 48 9.14 -6.63 13.74
N PRO A 49 9.44 -7.19 14.93
CA PRO A 49 9.13 -6.55 16.21
C PRO A 49 10.05 -5.37 16.59
N GLY A 50 10.44 -4.49 15.66
CA GLY A 50 11.46 -3.47 15.97
C GLY A 50 11.53 -2.19 15.12
N ALA A 51 10.61 -1.92 14.19
CA ALA A 51 10.67 -0.68 13.40
C ALA A 51 9.68 0.38 13.95
N PRO A 52 10.15 1.56 14.41
CA PRO A 52 9.25 2.65 14.76
C PRO A 52 8.49 3.12 13.50
N ALA A 53 7.17 3.23 13.62
CA ALA A 53 6.29 3.63 12.52
C ALA A 53 6.76 4.96 11.88
N PRO A 54 6.91 5.04 10.54
CA PRO A 54 7.24 6.28 9.86
C PRO A 54 6.01 7.19 9.88
N GLY A 55 5.93 8.02 10.92
CA GLY A 55 4.79 8.93 11.15
C GLY A 55 4.53 9.29 12.62
N ALA A 56 5.31 8.78 13.58
CA ALA A 56 5.33 9.35 14.91
C ALA A 56 5.99 10.74 14.86
N GLU A 57 5.18 11.76 14.54
CA GLU A 57 5.53 13.15 14.73
C GLU A 57 6.01 13.31 16.19
N PRO A 58 7.24 13.78 16.44
CA PRO A 58 7.73 13.94 17.80
C PRO A 58 6.79 14.92 18.52
N PRO A 59 6.34 14.63 19.76
CA PRO A 59 5.59 15.61 20.51
C PRO A 59 6.46 16.85 20.64
N ALA A 60 5.99 17.97 20.10
CA ALA A 60 6.61 19.27 20.23
C ALA A 60 6.75 19.61 21.72
N GLY A 61 7.91 19.24 22.27
CA GLY A 61 8.21 19.30 23.68
C GLY A 61 9.39 20.23 23.91
N ARG A 62 9.06 21.49 24.16
CA ARG A 62 9.73 22.45 25.04
C ARG A 62 11.25 22.62 24.90
N LYS A 63 11.69 23.82 24.47
CA LYS A 63 12.41 24.79 25.33
C LYS A 63 12.19 26.20 24.79
#